data_AF-A0A6B3AZ82-F1
#
_entry.id   AF-A0A6B3AZ82-F1
#
_cell.length_a   1.000
_cell.length_b   1.000
_cell.length_c   1.000
_cell.angle_alpha   90.00
_cell.angle_beta   90.00
_cell.angle_gamma   90.00
#
_symmetry.space_group_name_H-M   'P 1'
#
loop_
_entity.id
_entity.type
_entity.pdbx_description
1 polymer ?
#
loop_
_entity_poly.entity_id
_entity_poly.type
_entity_poly.pdbx_seq_one_letter_code
_entity_poly.pdbx_strand_id
1 'polypeptide(L)'
;MEKAQWVGISTDEFHRAKDADVKYMRNRHPLIDMGWSRTDCIRYLSQLGLADTPKSSCLGCPFHGNAQWRHIRDTSPEEWADVVEFDAAIRQGNARANASGNRLLGQAFLHRSRVPLADAPIDHVTAAEWAALQQELGSDEDTTELEEGVTDGCSPWACRGDADLNRDDFGLAT
;
A
#
# COMPACT_ATOMS: atom_id res chain seq x y z
N MET A 1 -26.81 -29.56 5.98
CA MET A 1 -26.00 -28.49 6.60
C MET A 1 -25.28 -27.76 5.48
N GLU A 2 -25.70 -26.53 5.18
CA GLU A 2 -25.12 -25.71 4.12
C GLU A 2 -23.79 -25.12 4.60
N LYS A 3 -22.71 -25.26 3.82
CA LYS A 3 -21.38 -24.75 4.20
C LYS A 3 -21.23 -23.29 3.74
N ALA A 4 -20.67 -22.44 4.59
CA ALA A 4 -20.36 -21.06 4.23
C ALA A 4 -18.84 -20.84 4.15
N GLN A 5 -18.35 -20.25 3.06
CA GLN A 5 -16.97 -19.82 2.89
C GLN A 5 -16.91 -18.29 2.99
N TRP A 6 -16.08 -17.78 3.91
CA TRP A 6 -15.96 -16.36 4.19
C TRP A 6 -14.71 -15.83 3.48
N VAL A 7 -14.88 -14.85 2.59
CA VAL A 7 -13.79 -14.33 1.76
C VAL A 7 -13.72 -12.81 1.91
N GLY A 8 -12.56 -12.31 2.33
CA GLY A 8 -12.28 -10.88 2.50
C GLY A 8 -12.09 -10.15 1.18
N ILE A 9 -13.18 -9.90 0.45
CA ILE A 9 -13.21 -9.03 -0.74
C ILE A 9 -13.86 -7.71 -0.31
N SER A 10 -13.18 -6.59 -0.54
CA SER A 10 -13.66 -5.24 -0.23
C SER A 10 -14.56 -4.67 -1.34
N THR A 11 -15.17 -3.52 -1.08
CA THR A 11 -16.07 -2.85 -2.04
C THR A 11 -15.35 -2.39 -3.33
N ASP A 12 -14.09 -1.97 -3.25
CA ASP A 12 -13.27 -1.59 -4.40
C ASP A 12 -12.89 -2.78 -5.30
N GLU A 13 -13.05 -4.01 -4.80
CA GLU A 13 -12.76 -5.25 -5.52
C GLU A 13 -14.02 -6.08 -5.82
N PHE A 14 -15.22 -5.50 -5.73
CA PHE A 14 -16.51 -6.22 -5.82
C PHE A 14 -16.64 -7.13 -7.04
N HIS A 15 -16.01 -6.77 -8.18
CA HIS A 15 -16.02 -7.55 -9.41
C HIS A 15 -15.42 -8.96 -9.25
N ARG A 16 -14.59 -9.16 -8.20
CA ARG A 16 -14.01 -10.45 -7.79
C ARG A 16 -14.94 -11.28 -6.90
N ALA A 17 -15.98 -10.69 -6.32
CA ALA A 17 -16.98 -11.41 -5.54
C ALA A 17 -17.83 -12.26 -6.49
N LYS A 18 -17.69 -13.58 -6.39
CA LYS A 18 -18.41 -14.57 -7.19
C LYS A 18 -19.16 -15.51 -6.27
N ASP A 19 -20.32 -15.95 -6.72
CA ASP A 19 -21.03 -17.04 -6.08
C ASP A 19 -20.21 -18.34 -6.14
N ALA A 20 -20.54 -19.29 -5.27
CA ALA A 20 -19.89 -20.58 -5.29
C ALA A 20 -20.36 -21.39 -6.51
N ASP A 21 -19.41 -22.01 -7.22
CA ASP A 21 -19.71 -22.89 -8.36
C ASP A 21 -20.35 -24.23 -7.96
N VAL A 22 -20.58 -24.46 -6.66
CA VAL A 22 -21.08 -25.73 -6.10
C VAL A 22 -22.28 -25.50 -5.18
N LYS A 23 -23.31 -26.34 -5.32
CA LYS A 23 -24.60 -26.20 -4.63
C LYS A 23 -24.56 -26.34 -3.10
N TYR A 24 -23.52 -26.94 -2.54
CA TYR A 24 -23.43 -27.20 -1.11
C TYR A 24 -22.71 -26.11 -0.33
N MET A 25 -22.19 -25.09 -1.03
CA MET A 25 -21.38 -24.02 -0.47
C MET A 25 -21.96 -22.66 -0.85
N ARG A 26 -21.86 -21.67 0.05
CA ARG A 26 -22.11 -20.26 -0.26
C ARG A 26 -20.92 -19.41 0.11
N ASN A 27 -20.53 -18.53 -0.80
CA ASN A 27 -19.54 -17.49 -0.52
C ASN A 27 -20.22 -16.34 0.24
N ARG A 28 -19.53 -15.84 1.27
CA ARG A 28 -19.92 -14.66 2.06
C ARG A 28 -18.79 -13.64 1.97
N HIS A 29 -19.15 -12.37 1.84
CA HIS A 29 -18.22 -11.26 1.64
C HIS A 29 -18.44 -10.16 2.68
N PRO A 30 -17.94 -10.36 3.92
CA PRO A 30 -18.28 -9.48 5.04
C PRO A 30 -17.83 -8.03 4.84
N LEU A 31 -16.70 -7.82 4.17
CA LEU A 31 -16.20 -6.45 3.93
C LEU A 31 -17.12 -5.69 2.96
N ILE A 32 -17.74 -6.37 1.99
CA ILE A 32 -18.79 -5.78 1.15
C ILE A 32 -20.04 -5.50 1.99
N ASP A 33 -20.47 -6.45 2.82
CA ASP A 33 -21.65 -6.31 3.69
C ASP A 33 -21.50 -5.11 4.65
N MET A 34 -20.27 -4.83 5.10
CA MET A 34 -19.93 -3.68 5.95
C MET A 34 -19.68 -2.38 5.16
N GLY A 35 -19.64 -2.43 3.83
CA GLY A 35 -19.30 -1.28 2.99
C GLY A 35 -17.83 -0.86 3.04
N TRP A 36 -16.93 -1.74 3.48
CA TRP A 36 -15.52 -1.42 3.69
C TRP A 36 -14.72 -1.50 2.39
N SER A 37 -13.99 -0.43 2.11
CA SER A 37 -12.92 -0.39 1.11
C SER A 37 -11.62 -0.96 1.68
N ARG A 38 -10.62 -1.13 0.81
CA ARG A 38 -9.25 -1.46 1.22
C ARG A 38 -8.68 -0.45 2.24
N THR A 39 -8.94 0.84 2.05
CA THR A 39 -8.48 1.90 2.96
C THR A 39 -9.12 1.78 4.35
N ASP A 40 -10.40 1.41 4.41
CA ASP A 40 -11.08 1.16 5.69
C ASP A 40 -10.45 -0.01 6.45
N CYS A 41 -10.07 -1.07 5.73
CA CYS A 41 -9.38 -2.21 6.32
C CYS A 41 -8.01 -1.81 6.88
N ILE A 42 -7.24 -1.00 6.14
CA ILE A 42 -5.92 -0.51 6.59
C ILE A 42 -6.07 0.37 7.82
N ARG A 43 -7.03 1.29 7.82
CA ARG A 43 -7.35 2.15 8.96
C ARG A 43 -7.71 1.33 10.21
N TYR A 44 -8.56 0.32 10.05
CA TYR A 44 -8.94 -0.58 11.15
C TYR A 44 -7.74 -1.36 11.69
N LEU A 45 -6.88 -1.92 10.82
CA LEU A 45 -5.66 -2.60 11.23
C LEU A 45 -4.70 -1.65 11.94
N SER A 46 -4.59 -0.40 11.49
CA SER A 46 -3.73 0.61 12.09
C SER A 46 -4.19 0.97 13.51
N GLN A 47 -5.49 1.09 13.74
CA GLN A 47 -6.06 1.30 15.09
C GLN A 47 -5.73 0.15 16.06
N LEU A 48 -5.52 -1.06 15.52
CA LEU A 48 -5.12 -2.24 16.30
C LEU A 48 -3.60 -2.40 16.44
N GLY A 49 -2.81 -1.47 15.90
CA GLY A 49 -1.35 -1.59 15.87
C GLY A 49 -0.83 -2.66 14.89
N LEU A 50 -1.63 -2.98 13.86
CA LEU A 50 -1.32 -3.97 12.81
C LEU A 50 -1.07 -3.32 11.44
N ALA A 51 -0.76 -2.02 11.41
CA ALA A 51 -0.54 -1.24 10.20
C ALA A 51 0.55 -1.84 9.29
N ASP A 52 1.60 -2.38 9.89
CA ASP A 52 2.79 -2.89 9.18
C ASP A 52 2.59 -4.26 8.53
N THR A 53 1.36 -4.78 8.48
CA THR A 53 1.08 -6.09 7.88
C THR A 53 1.40 -6.05 6.37
N PRO A 54 2.47 -6.73 5.91
CA PRO A 54 2.84 -6.67 4.50
C PRO A 54 1.80 -7.39 3.64
N LYS A 55 1.73 -7.05 2.35
CA LYS A 55 0.91 -7.83 1.41
C LYS A 55 1.45 -9.26 1.34
N SER A 56 0.55 -10.24 1.38
CA SER A 56 0.87 -11.68 1.32
C SER A 56 1.23 -12.20 -0.08
N SER A 57 1.60 -11.32 -1.01
CA SER A 57 2.03 -11.71 -2.36
C SER A 57 3.31 -12.53 -2.31
N CYS A 58 3.40 -13.59 -3.11
CA CYS A 58 4.63 -14.37 -3.26
C CYS A 58 5.80 -13.51 -3.74
N LEU A 59 7.03 -13.83 -3.34
CA LEU A 59 8.24 -13.10 -3.71
C LEU A 59 8.38 -12.85 -5.23
N GLY A 60 8.11 -13.86 -6.05
CA GLY A 60 8.15 -13.77 -7.52
C GLY A 60 6.83 -13.32 -8.17
N CYS A 61 5.94 -12.63 -7.46
CA CYS A 61 4.64 -12.26 -7.99
C CYS A 61 4.77 -11.15 -9.06
N PRO A 62 4.28 -11.35 -10.29
CA PRO A 62 4.34 -10.33 -11.34
C PRO A 62 3.42 -9.11 -11.07
N PHE A 63 2.59 -9.17 -10.03
CA PHE A 63 1.72 -8.07 -9.62
C PHE A 63 2.34 -7.12 -8.60
N HIS A 64 3.62 -7.28 -8.27
CA HIS A 64 4.33 -6.32 -7.45
C HIS A 64 4.49 -4.97 -8.15
N GLY A 65 4.22 -3.90 -7.40
CA GLY A 65 4.48 -2.53 -7.83
C GLY A 65 5.93 -2.10 -7.58
N ASN A 66 6.32 -0.97 -8.16
CA ASN A 66 7.67 -0.39 -8.00
C ASN A 66 8.09 -0.24 -6.53
N ALA A 67 7.20 0.28 -5.66
CA ALA A 67 7.46 0.40 -4.24
C ALA A 67 7.76 -0.92 -3.54
N GLN A 68 7.10 -2.01 -3.95
CA GLN A 68 7.33 -3.33 -3.36
C GLN A 68 8.65 -3.93 -3.83
N TRP A 69 9.02 -3.74 -5.09
CA TRP A 69 10.34 -4.16 -5.58
C TRP A 69 11.47 -3.42 -4.89
N ARG A 70 11.33 -2.11 -4.68
CA ARG A 70 12.30 -1.34 -3.89
C ARG A 70 12.36 -1.81 -2.46
N HIS A 71 11.21 -2.06 -1.83
CA HIS A 71 11.18 -2.60 -0.47
C HIS A 71 11.99 -3.90 -0.37
N ILE A 72 11.73 -4.89 -1.23
CA ILE A 72 12.49 -6.16 -1.24
C ILE A 72 13.98 -5.90 -1.48
N ARG A 73 14.34 -5.08 -2.46
CA ARG A 73 15.74 -4.71 -2.76
C ARG A 73 16.46 -4.10 -1.55
N ASP A 74 15.78 -3.20 -0.86
CA ASP A 74 16.39 -2.34 0.16
C ASP A 74 16.38 -3.00 1.55
N THR A 75 15.43 -3.90 1.83
CA THR A 75 15.34 -4.62 3.13
C THR A 75 15.93 -6.01 3.12
N SER A 76 15.93 -6.68 1.96
CA SER A 76 16.26 -8.11 1.84
C SER A 76 17.13 -8.41 0.61
N PRO A 77 18.45 -8.15 0.66
CA PRO A 77 19.34 -8.37 -0.49
C PRO A 77 19.37 -9.82 -1.01
N GLU A 78 19.19 -10.81 -0.13
CA GLU A 78 19.10 -12.22 -0.49
C GLU A 78 17.82 -12.51 -1.28
N GLU A 79 16.65 -12.10 -0.76
CA GLU A 79 15.38 -12.24 -1.47
C GLU A 79 15.37 -11.48 -2.80
N TRP A 80 16.07 -10.34 -2.86
CA TRP A 80 16.27 -9.60 -4.11
C TRP A 80 17.09 -10.39 -5.14
N ALA A 81 18.18 -11.04 -4.71
CA ALA A 81 18.97 -11.89 -5.59
C ALA A 81 18.13 -13.07 -6.12
N ASP A 82 17.38 -13.73 -5.24
CA ASP A 82 16.50 -14.85 -5.58
C ASP A 82 15.45 -14.45 -6.63
N VAL A 83 14.80 -13.29 -6.47
CA VAL A 83 13.78 -12.86 -7.41
C VAL A 83 14.36 -12.43 -8.76
N VAL A 84 15.57 -11.85 -8.78
CA VAL A 84 16.28 -11.51 -10.02
C VAL A 84 16.71 -12.78 -10.76
N GLU A 85 17.20 -13.80 -10.05
CA GLU A 85 17.50 -15.11 -10.65
C GLU A 85 16.23 -15.76 -11.20
N PHE A 86 15.14 -15.74 -10.43
CA PHE A 86 13.86 -16.27 -10.85
C PHE A 86 13.33 -15.57 -12.11
N ASP A 87 13.39 -14.22 -12.17
CA ASP A 87 13.01 -13.46 -13.36
C ASP A 87 13.81 -13.91 -14.60
N ALA A 88 15.11 -14.15 -14.46
CA ALA A 88 15.94 -14.66 -15.56
C ALA A 88 15.56 -16.10 -15.95
N ALA A 89 15.20 -16.95 -14.99
CA ALA A 89 14.84 -18.35 -15.24
C ALA A 89 13.50 -18.52 -15.97
N ILE A 90 12.51 -17.66 -15.70
CA ILE A 90 11.16 -17.81 -16.27
C ILE A 90 11.03 -17.40 -17.73
N ARG A 91 12.10 -16.91 -18.38
CA ARG A 91 12.05 -16.33 -19.73
C ARG A 91 11.37 -17.22 -20.76
N GLN A 92 11.53 -18.54 -20.66
CA GLN A 92 10.95 -19.51 -21.60
C GLN A 92 9.54 -19.98 -21.20
N GLY A 93 8.94 -19.37 -20.19
CA GLY A 93 7.64 -19.74 -19.66
C GLY A 93 7.66 -21.04 -18.84
N ASN A 94 6.48 -21.61 -18.63
CA ASN A 94 6.30 -22.78 -17.76
C ASN A 94 6.75 -24.08 -18.47
N ALA A 95 7.62 -24.85 -17.83
CA ALA A 95 8.16 -26.10 -18.39
C ALA A 95 7.07 -27.12 -18.77
N ARG A 96 6.01 -27.26 -17.95
CA ARG A 96 4.88 -28.16 -18.23
C ARG A 96 4.08 -27.70 -19.45
N ALA A 97 3.82 -26.39 -19.56
CA ALA A 97 3.13 -25.83 -20.72
C ALA A 97 3.95 -26.04 -22.01
N ASN A 98 5.27 -25.86 -21.93
CA ASN A 98 6.18 -26.12 -23.04
C ASN A 98 6.16 -27.59 -23.49
N ALA A 99 6.12 -28.53 -22.53
CA ALA A 99 6.05 -29.97 -22.80
C ALA A 99 4.72 -30.39 -23.44
N SER A 100 3.62 -29.74 -23.07
CA SER A 100 2.29 -29.99 -23.65
C SER A 100 2.03 -29.25 -24.97
N GLY A 101 3.07 -28.65 -25.59
CA GLY A 101 2.97 -27.92 -26.86
C GLY A 101 2.47 -26.47 -26.75
N ASN A 102 2.12 -26.00 -25.55
CA ASN A 102 1.66 -24.63 -25.29
C ASN A 102 2.86 -23.75 -24.91
N ARG A 103 3.79 -23.59 -25.86
CA ARG A 103 4.99 -22.80 -25.65
C ARG A 103 4.69 -21.31 -25.59
N LEU A 104 5.45 -20.60 -24.76
CA LEU A 104 5.40 -19.14 -24.73
C LEU A 104 5.93 -18.59 -26.07
N LEU A 105 5.16 -17.73 -26.73
CA LEU A 105 5.54 -17.11 -28.01
C LEU A 105 6.50 -15.93 -27.86
N GLY A 106 6.89 -15.60 -26.63
CA GLY A 106 7.79 -14.50 -26.28
C GLY A 106 8.57 -14.81 -25.03
N GLN A 107 8.98 -13.77 -24.30
CA GLN A 107 9.71 -13.90 -23.04
C GLN A 107 8.86 -13.44 -21.85
N ALA A 108 8.92 -14.17 -20.75
CA ALA A 108 8.29 -13.76 -19.50
C ALA A 108 9.21 -12.82 -18.72
N PHE A 109 8.61 -11.79 -18.12
CA PHE A 109 9.26 -10.83 -17.23
C PHE A 109 8.36 -10.59 -16.03
N LEU A 110 8.94 -10.40 -14.85
CA LEU A 110 8.19 -10.03 -13.65
C LEU A 110 7.77 -8.56 -13.67
N HIS A 111 8.61 -7.69 -14.21
CA HIS A 111 8.31 -6.27 -14.26
C HIS A 111 7.42 -5.93 -15.46
N ARG A 112 6.39 -5.09 -15.23
CA ARG A 112 5.41 -4.67 -16.26
C ARG A 112 6.03 -4.04 -17.51
N SER A 113 7.22 -3.43 -17.39
CA SER A 113 7.93 -2.83 -18.53
C SER A 113 8.56 -3.86 -19.47
N ARG A 114 8.51 -5.16 -19.14
CA ARG A 114 9.09 -6.26 -19.93
C ARG A 114 10.60 -6.11 -20.15
N VAL A 115 11.29 -5.71 -19.09
CA VAL A 115 12.75 -5.64 -19.01
C VAL A 115 13.20 -6.49 -17.82
N PRO A 116 14.44 -7.00 -17.80
CA PRO A 116 14.97 -7.73 -16.65
C PRO A 116 14.75 -6.95 -15.34
N LEU A 117 14.39 -7.64 -14.27
CA LEU A 117 14.05 -6.99 -13.00
C LEU A 117 15.22 -6.18 -12.43
N ALA A 118 16.46 -6.63 -12.64
CA ALA A 118 17.67 -5.90 -12.26
C ALA A 118 17.84 -4.55 -12.97
N ASP A 119 17.32 -4.42 -14.20
CA ASP A 119 17.41 -3.21 -15.03
C ASP A 119 16.10 -2.42 -15.05
N ALA A 120 15.07 -2.90 -14.35
CA ALA A 120 13.75 -2.31 -14.38
C ALA A 120 13.74 -0.93 -13.72
N PRO A 121 12.94 0.03 -14.23
CA PRO A 121 12.83 1.37 -13.65
C PRO A 121 11.96 1.34 -12.38
N ILE A 122 12.40 0.59 -11.37
CA ILE A 122 11.70 0.44 -10.09
C ILE A 122 11.78 1.71 -9.24
N ASP A 123 12.78 2.57 -9.47
CA ASP A 123 12.91 3.87 -8.77
C ASP A 123 11.99 4.96 -9.33
N HIS A 124 11.31 4.70 -10.43
CA HIS A 124 10.31 5.62 -10.96
C HIS A 124 9.03 5.58 -10.09
N VAL A 125 8.79 6.64 -9.33
CA VAL A 125 7.54 6.84 -8.57
C VAL A 125 6.43 7.25 -9.54
N THR A 126 5.33 6.51 -9.52
CA THR A 126 4.18 6.81 -10.41
C THR A 126 3.30 7.91 -9.84
N ALA A 127 2.53 8.59 -10.69
CA ALA A 127 1.56 9.60 -10.23
C ALA A 127 0.54 9.04 -9.23
N ALA A 128 0.09 7.79 -9.42
CA ALA A 128 -0.82 7.12 -8.49
C ALA A 128 -0.17 6.83 -7.13
N GLU A 129 1.12 6.47 -7.12
CA GLU A 129 1.89 6.27 -5.90
C GLU A 129 2.12 7.58 -5.16
N TRP A 130 2.44 8.66 -5.89
CA TRP A 130 2.59 9.99 -5.32
C TRP A 130 1.27 10.49 -4.70
N ALA A 131 0.15 10.30 -5.40
CA ALA A 131 -1.18 10.64 -4.88
C ALA A 131 -1.54 9.86 -3.61
N ALA A 132 -1.16 8.58 -3.50
CA ALA A 132 -1.40 7.78 -2.31
C ALA A 132 -0.59 8.30 -1.10
N LEU A 133 0.69 8.64 -1.29
CA LEU A 133 1.52 9.21 -0.23
C LEU A 133 0.99 10.55 0.28
N GLN A 134 0.43 11.37 -0.61
CA GLN A 134 -0.08 12.69 -0.26
C GLN A 134 -1.36 12.62 0.59
N GLN A 135 -2.17 11.58 0.41
CA GLN A 135 -3.35 11.31 1.26
C GLN A 135 -2.97 10.86 2.68
N GLU A 136 -1.78 10.28 2.87
CA GLU A 136 -1.30 9.85 4.21
C GLU A 136 -0.71 11.01 5.03
N LEU A 137 -0.31 12.11 4.37
CA LEU A 137 0.37 13.25 4.99
C LEU A 137 -0.55 14.39 5.44
N GLY A 138 -1.84 14.37 5.10
CA GLY A 138 -2.77 15.44 5.46
C GLY A 138 -4.07 14.87 5.99
N SER A 139 -4.31 15.01 7.29
CA SER A 139 -5.68 15.09 7.79
C SER A 139 -6.29 16.43 7.37
N ASP A 140 -7.62 16.50 7.22
CA ASP A 140 -8.30 17.79 6.99
C ASP A 140 -7.93 18.79 8.11
N GLU A 141 -7.76 18.30 9.35
CA GLU A 141 -7.31 19.08 10.51
C GLU A 141 -5.90 19.67 10.29
N ASP A 142 -4.90 18.89 9.86
CA ASP A 142 -3.55 19.38 9.55
C ASP A 142 -3.55 20.47 8.47
N THR A 143 -4.40 20.31 7.45
CA THR A 143 -4.49 21.28 6.36
C THR A 143 -5.08 22.60 6.83
N THR A 144 -6.10 22.53 7.70
CA THR A 144 -6.74 23.72 8.27
C THR A 144 -5.78 24.45 9.22
N GLU A 145 -5.01 23.73 10.04
CA GLU A 145 -3.99 24.33 10.93
C GLU A 145 -2.82 24.97 10.15
N LEU A 146 -2.42 24.41 9.01
CA LEU A 146 -1.38 25.00 8.16
C LEU A 146 -1.84 26.28 7.46
N GLU A 147 -3.09 26.33 7.01
CA GLU A 147 -3.68 27.49 6.31
C GLU A 147 -4.09 28.61 7.29
N GLU A 148 -4.73 28.26 8.39
CA GLU A 148 -5.29 29.23 9.36
C GLU A 148 -4.33 29.54 10.52
N GLY A 149 -3.31 28.70 10.71
CA GLY A 149 -2.40 28.73 11.84
C GLY A 149 -3.02 28.06 13.09
N VAL A 150 -2.17 27.55 13.97
CA VAL A 150 -2.61 27.01 15.27
C VAL A 150 -3.37 28.09 16.04
N THR A 151 -4.59 27.77 16.49
CA THR A 151 -5.39 28.65 17.35
C THR A 151 -4.62 28.94 18.65
N ASP A 152 -4.51 30.21 19.04
CA ASP A 152 -3.62 30.70 20.11
C ASP A 152 -2.10 30.44 19.92
N GLY A 153 -1.67 30.18 18.68
CA GLY A 153 -0.27 29.97 18.34
C GLY A 153 0.60 31.23 18.45
N CYS A 154 1.80 31.06 18.99
CA CYS A 154 2.84 32.08 18.99
C CYS A 154 3.66 31.95 17.69
N SER A 155 3.25 32.65 16.63
CA SER A 155 4.03 32.66 15.38
C SER A 155 5.08 33.78 15.41
N PRO A 156 6.20 33.65 14.64
CA PRO A 156 7.25 34.69 14.58
C PRO A 156 6.77 36.04 14.03
N TRP A 157 5.60 36.08 13.39
CA TRP A 157 5.08 37.24 12.66
C TRP A 157 3.78 37.80 13.26
N ALA A 158 3.10 37.06 14.14
CA ALA A 158 1.95 37.53 14.90
C ALA A 158 1.70 36.64 16.13
N CYS A 159 1.53 37.25 17.30
CA CYS A 159 1.07 36.57 18.51
C CYS A 159 -0.47 36.60 18.51
N ARG A 160 -1.13 35.44 18.36
CA ARG A 160 -2.60 35.33 18.32
C ARG A 160 -3.20 34.71 19.59
N GLY A 161 -2.49 34.74 20.71
CA GLY A 161 -3.00 34.25 22.00
C GLY A 161 -3.70 35.36 22.79
N ASP A 162 -4.90 35.09 23.31
CA ASP A 162 -5.57 35.93 24.31
C ASP A 162 -5.07 35.56 25.72
N ALA A 163 -3.79 35.84 25.98
CA ALA A 163 -3.23 35.69 27.32
C ALA A 163 -3.13 37.07 27.96
N ASP A 164 -3.87 37.26 29.06
CA ASP A 164 -3.65 38.35 30.01
C ASP A 164 -2.21 38.23 30.55
N LEU A 165 -1.26 38.90 29.88
CA LEU A 165 0.11 38.99 30.32
C LEU A 165 0.18 39.94 31.52
N ASN A 166 -0.12 39.42 32.71
CA ASN A 166 0.23 40.09 33.94
C ASN A 166 1.76 40.17 33.99
N ARG A 167 2.29 41.35 33.66
CA ARG A 167 3.72 41.61 33.52
C ARG A 167 4.35 41.72 34.90
N ASP A 168 4.76 40.59 35.46
CA ASP A 168 5.60 40.59 36.64
C ASP A 168 7.04 41.00 36.27
N ASP A 169 7.54 41.93 37.08
CA ASP A 169 8.75 42.72 37.00
C ASP A 169 10.04 41.88 36.86
N PHE A 170 10.67 41.91 35.69
CA PHE A 170 12.04 41.40 35.53
C PHE A 170 13.05 42.53 35.81
N GLY A 171 13.34 42.71 37.10
CA GLY A 171 14.43 43.55 37.57
C GLY A 171 15.79 43.02 37.10
N LEU A 172 16.53 43.86 36.38
CA LEU A 172 17.96 43.68 36.12
C LEU A 172 18.72 44.83 36.78
N ALA A 173 19.66 44.44 37.66
CA ALA A 173 20.50 45.33 38.44
C ALA A 173 21.46 46.16 37.58
N THR A 174 21.66 47.42 37.98
CA THR A 174 22.83 48.26 37.61
C THR A 174 24.13 47.71 38.18
#